data_AF-A0A6C0J0Z0-F1
#
_entry.id   AF-A0A6C0J0Z0-F1
#
_cell.length_a   1.000
_cell.length_b   1.000
_cell.length_c   1.000
_cell.angle_alpha   90.00
_cell.angle_beta   90.00
_cell.angle_gamma   90.00
#
_symmetry.space_group_name_H-M   'P 1'
#
loop_
_entity.id
_entity.type
_entity.pdbx_description
1 polymer ?
#
loop_
_entity_poly.entity_id
_entity_poly.type
_entity_poly.pdbx_seq_one_letter_code
_entity_poly.pdbx_strand_id
1 'polypeptide(L)'
;MSRSISNTIYILSNPRIVGEYKVGIHQGGLRKLQSRYETYIPDVKVHYLIENVKAREIENQFKELHSTSRVPFKRKREGENLSEWFKMPLDLIISRLLIMLVGKDYGLNGANSFVISEMDQTVIEGTTIISPKLKVIDLTNSEETEEEEEEDQT
;
A
#
# COMPACT_ATOMS: atom_id res chain seq x y z
N MET A 1 -13.43 -20.63 -15.61
CA MET A 1 -13.64 -19.68 -14.49
C MET A 1 -12.76 -18.46 -14.75
N SER A 2 -13.33 -17.30 -15.09
CA SER A 2 -12.55 -16.06 -15.24
C SER A 2 -12.09 -15.60 -13.86
N ARG A 3 -10.78 -15.64 -13.61
CA ARG A 3 -10.20 -14.96 -12.44
C ARG A 3 -10.46 -13.46 -12.64
N SER A 4 -11.37 -12.89 -11.86
CA SER A 4 -11.48 -11.44 -11.76
C SER A 4 -10.11 -10.89 -11.37
N ILE A 5 -9.54 -10.03 -12.19
CA ILE A 5 -8.25 -9.39 -11.91
C ILE A 5 -8.48 -8.51 -10.67
N SER A 6 -7.97 -8.94 -9.52
CA SER A 6 -8.05 -8.14 -8.30
C SER A 6 -7.20 -6.89 -8.49
N ASN A 7 -7.81 -5.73 -8.23
CA ASN A 7 -7.07 -4.48 -8.13
C ASN A 7 -6.41 -4.43 -6.74
N THR A 8 -5.18 -3.94 -6.70
CA THR A 8 -4.41 -3.81 -5.46
C THR A 8 -4.16 -2.34 -5.20
N ILE A 9 -4.51 -1.86 -4.00
CA ILE A 9 -4.09 -0.55 -3.52
C ILE A 9 -2.62 -0.69 -3.10
N TYR A 10 -1.77 0.22 -3.55
CA TYR A 10 -0.38 0.29 -3.11
C TYR A 10 -0.08 1.60 -2.40
N ILE A 11 0.88 1.55 -1.49
CA ILE A 11 1.51 2.70 -0.89
C ILE A 11 3.01 2.60 -1.16
N LEU A 12 3.61 3.61 -1.78
CA LEU A 12 5.04 3.65 -2.03
C LEU A 12 5.64 5.01 -1.66
N SER A 13 6.94 5.06 -1.44
CA SER A 13 7.70 6.29 -1.22
C SER A 13 8.89 6.38 -2.18
N ASN A 14 9.30 7.62 -2.45
CA ASN A 14 10.61 7.89 -3.04
C ASN A 14 11.61 8.12 -1.90
N PRO A 15 12.67 7.30 -1.73
CA PRO A 15 13.65 7.51 -0.65
C PRO A 15 14.33 8.88 -0.69
N ARG A 16 14.35 9.54 -1.86
CA ARG A 16 14.93 10.87 -2.05
C ARG A 16 14.01 12.00 -1.58
N ILE A 17 12.74 11.71 -1.26
CA ILE A 17 11.73 12.68 -0.82
C ILE A 17 11.04 12.15 0.44
N VAL A 18 11.56 12.55 1.59
CA VAL A 18 11.03 12.11 2.89
C VAL A 18 9.66 12.74 3.17
N GLY A 19 8.73 11.92 3.65
CA GLY A 19 7.39 12.36 4.06
C GLY A 19 6.39 12.54 2.92
N GLU A 20 6.74 12.14 1.70
CA GLU A 20 5.82 12.06 0.57
C GLU A 20 5.57 10.61 0.18
N TYR A 21 4.29 10.24 0.15
CA TYR A 21 3.86 8.89 -0.18
C TYR A 21 2.88 8.95 -1.34
N LYS A 22 2.97 7.93 -2.17
CA LYS A 22 2.05 7.72 -3.26
C LYS A 22 1.07 6.63 -2.90
N VAL A 23 -0.21 6.97 -2.97
CA VAL A 23 -1.32 6.01 -2.95
C VAL A 23 -1.82 5.82 -4.37
N GLY A 24 -2.07 4.57 -4.77
CA GLY A 24 -2.63 4.29 -6.09
C GLY A 24 -3.14 2.86 -6.23
N ILE A 25 -3.68 2.56 -7.41
CA ILE A 25 -4.13 1.22 -7.77
C ILE A 25 -3.24 0.57 -8.84
N HIS A 26 -3.02 -0.73 -8.72
CA HIS A 26 -2.27 -1.53 -9.68
C HIS A 26 -2.99 -2.84 -10.01
N GLN A 27 -2.71 -3.36 -11.20
CA GLN A 27 -3.11 -4.70 -11.66
C GLN A 27 -1.86 -5.51 -11.96
N GLY A 28 -1.51 -6.41 -11.04
CA GLY A 28 -0.31 -7.21 -11.09
C GLY A 28 0.35 -7.37 -9.72
N GLY A 29 1.45 -8.13 -9.68
CA GLY A 29 2.26 -8.31 -8.48
C GLY A 29 3.30 -7.21 -8.25
N LEU A 30 4.01 -7.32 -7.13
CA LEU A 30 5.04 -6.36 -6.68
C LEU A 30 6.08 -6.03 -7.76
N ARG A 31 6.66 -7.04 -8.41
CA ARG A 31 7.69 -6.86 -9.45
C ARG A 31 7.21 -5.98 -10.60
N LYS A 32 5.97 -6.19 -11.06
CA LYS A 32 5.37 -5.39 -12.15
C LYS A 32 5.11 -3.96 -11.71
N LEU A 33 4.76 -3.75 -10.44
CA LEU A 33 4.64 -2.41 -9.86
C LEU A 33 6.00 -1.71 -9.80
N GLN A 34 7.05 -2.37 -9.32
CA GLN A 34 8.40 -1.81 -9.21
C GLN A 34 8.93 -1.41 -10.60
N SER A 35 8.85 -2.29 -11.61
CA SER A 35 9.30 -1.97 -12.97
C SER A 35 8.59 -0.76 -13.60
N ARG A 36 7.35 -0.43 -13.17
CA ARG A 36 6.65 0.77 -13.64
C ARG A 36 7.35 2.05 -13.17
N TYR A 37 7.98 2.02 -11.99
CA TYR A 37 8.59 3.17 -11.35
C TYR A 37 10.11 3.21 -11.49
N GLU A 38 10.75 2.09 -11.81
CA GLU A 38 12.20 1.92 -11.92
C GLU A 38 12.91 3.04 -12.72
N THR A 39 12.34 3.44 -13.85
CA THR A 39 12.95 4.50 -14.69
C THR A 39 12.87 5.90 -14.07
N TYR A 40 11.85 6.17 -13.25
CA TYR A 40 11.60 7.49 -12.66
C TYR A 40 12.10 7.59 -11.21
N ILE A 41 12.07 6.47 -10.49
CA ILE A 41 12.40 6.29 -9.09
C ILE A 41 13.11 4.93 -8.98
N PRO A 42 14.42 4.85 -9.29
CA PRO A 42 15.17 3.59 -9.30
C PRO A 42 15.06 2.81 -7.98
N ASP A 43 15.01 3.54 -6.86
CA ASP A 43 15.04 2.97 -5.51
C ASP A 43 13.64 3.01 -4.86
N VAL A 44 12.57 2.83 -5.63
CA VAL A 44 11.21 2.97 -5.10
C VAL A 44 10.94 1.97 -3.97
N LYS A 45 10.53 2.46 -2.80
CA LYS A 45 10.13 1.60 -1.68
C LYS A 45 8.62 1.42 -1.70
N VAL A 46 8.16 0.18 -1.91
CA VAL A 46 6.75 -0.19 -1.76
C VAL A 46 6.54 -0.64 -0.32
N HIS A 47 5.65 0.04 0.40
CA HIS A 47 5.36 -0.26 1.81
C HIS A 47 4.23 -1.27 1.94
N TYR A 48 3.17 -1.10 1.15
CA TYR A 48 1.95 -1.91 1.25
C TYR A 48 1.41 -2.30 -0.13
N LEU A 49 0.88 -3.51 -0.19
CA LEU A 49 0.01 -4.02 -1.25
C LEU A 49 -1.25 -4.61 -0.61
N ILE A 50 -2.40 -4.02 -0.91
CA ILE A 50 -3.69 -4.37 -0.30
C ILE A 50 -4.67 -4.77 -1.40
N GLU A 51 -4.97 -6.06 -1.50
CA GLU A 51 -5.91 -6.58 -2.48
C GLU A 51 -7.35 -6.24 -2.05
N ASN A 52 -8.12 -5.59 -2.93
CA ASN A 52 -9.52 -5.30 -2.65
C ASN A 52 -10.35 -5.13 -3.92
N VAL A 53 -11.55 -5.73 -3.96
CA VAL A 53 -12.49 -5.60 -5.09
C VAL A 53 -12.97 -4.15 -5.31
N LYS A 54 -12.99 -3.33 -4.26
CA LYS A 54 -13.34 -1.91 -4.28
C LYS A 54 -12.12 -0.98 -4.31
N ALA A 55 -10.92 -1.48 -4.61
CA ALA A 55 -9.68 -0.70 -4.54
C ALA A 55 -9.76 0.67 -5.25
N ARG A 56 -10.41 0.72 -6.42
CA ARG A 56 -10.60 1.97 -7.18
C ARG A 56 -11.51 2.97 -6.47
N GLU A 57 -12.62 2.50 -5.91
CA GLU A 57 -13.54 3.36 -5.16
C GLU A 57 -12.84 3.94 -3.93
N ILE A 58 -12.13 3.10 -3.19
CA ILE A 58 -11.38 3.48 -1.98
C ILE A 58 -10.27 4.48 -2.31
N GLU A 59 -9.50 4.25 -3.38
CA GLU A 59 -8.44 5.17 -3.81
C GLU A 59 -9.00 6.55 -4.18
N ASN A 60 -10.13 6.59 -4.89
CA ASN A 60 -10.80 7.84 -5.23
C ASN A 60 -11.30 8.58 -3.99
N GLN A 61 -11.96 7.88 -3.06
CA GLN A 61 -12.44 8.46 -1.80
C GLN A 61 -11.28 8.99 -0.95
N PHE A 62 -10.20 8.21 -0.81
CA PHE A 62 -8.99 8.62 -0.09
C PHE A 62 -8.41 9.90 -0.69
N LYS A 63 -8.26 9.93 -2.02
CA LYS A 63 -7.81 11.10 -2.75
C LYS A 63 -8.70 12.29 -2.44
N GLU A 64 -10.00 12.18 -2.63
CA GLU A 64 -10.97 13.27 -2.45
C GLU A 64 -10.89 13.86 -1.04
N LEU A 65 -10.94 12.98 -0.03
CA LEU A 65 -10.86 13.35 1.38
C LEU A 65 -9.56 14.08 1.75
N HIS A 66 -8.44 13.67 1.14
CA HIS A 66 -7.11 14.21 1.43
C HIS A 66 -6.57 15.12 0.34
N SER A 67 -7.46 15.77 -0.43
CA SER A 67 -7.12 16.69 -1.52
C SER A 67 -6.17 17.82 -1.10
N THR A 68 -6.32 18.35 0.12
CA THR A 68 -5.47 19.42 0.67
C THR A 68 -4.04 18.97 0.99
N SER A 69 -3.82 17.67 1.18
CA SER A 69 -2.49 17.08 1.44
C SER A 69 -1.82 16.60 0.15
N ARG A 70 -2.47 16.74 -1.01
CA ARG A 70 -1.92 16.31 -2.30
C ARG A 70 -0.80 17.25 -2.74
N VAL A 71 0.31 16.65 -3.12
CA VAL A 71 1.44 17.33 -3.74
C VAL A 71 1.46 16.98 -5.23
N PRO A 72 1.36 17.97 -6.13
CA PRO A 72 1.58 17.71 -7.54
C PRO A 72 3.04 17.32 -7.75
N PHE A 73 3.29 16.28 -8.55
CA PHE A 73 4.66 15.89 -8.86
C PHE A 73 5.38 17.02 -9.61
N LYS A 74 6.42 17.60 -8.99
CA LYS A 74 7.06 18.86 -9.43
C LYS A 74 7.77 18.78 -10.79
N ARG A 75 7.98 17.59 -11.36
CA ARG A 75 8.57 17.41 -12.69
C ARG A 75 7.49 17.14 -13.74
N LYS A 76 6.50 18.03 -13.86
CA LYS A 76 5.64 18.03 -15.05
C LYS A 76 6.49 18.52 -16.23
N ARG A 77 6.79 17.65 -17.19
CA ARG A 77 6.88 18.15 -18.57
C ARG A 77 5.45 18.51 -18.99
N GLU A 78 5.31 19.56 -19.79
CA GLU A 78 4.01 19.97 -20.32
C GLU A 78 3.37 18.78 -21.06
N GLY A 79 2.18 18.36 -20.64
CA GLY A 79 1.48 17.16 -21.16
C GLY A 79 1.65 15.86 -20.36
N GLU A 80 2.53 15.80 -19.35
CA GLU A 80 2.67 14.60 -18.51
C GLU A 80 1.72 14.62 -17.30
N ASN A 81 0.72 13.72 -17.31
CA ASN A 81 -0.13 13.42 -16.15
C ASN A 81 0.64 12.54 -15.16
N LEU A 82 1.64 13.11 -14.48
CA LEU A 82 2.29 12.40 -13.40
C LEU A 82 1.38 12.33 -12.18
N SER A 83 1.35 11.14 -11.62
CA SER A 83 0.40 10.72 -10.60
C SER A 83 0.58 11.48 -9.28
N GLU A 84 -0.52 11.71 -8.57
CA GLU A 84 -0.56 12.48 -7.32
C GLU A 84 0.17 11.78 -6.16
N TRP A 85 0.83 12.59 -5.33
CA TRP A 85 1.51 12.21 -4.08
C TRP A 85 0.84 12.90 -2.89
N PHE A 86 1.09 12.43 -1.67
CA PHE A 86 0.54 12.98 -0.44
C PHE A 86 1.65 13.30 0.54
N LYS A 87 1.66 14.53 1.06
CA LYS A 87 2.53 14.94 2.17
C LYS A 87 1.83 14.67 3.49
N MET A 88 1.91 13.43 3.94
CA MET A 88 1.21 12.92 5.11
C MET A 88 2.01 11.78 5.76
N PRO A 89 1.99 11.62 7.09
CA PRO A 89 2.61 10.47 7.74
C PRO A 89 2.06 9.13 7.23
N LEU A 90 2.94 8.13 7.08
CA LEU A 90 2.60 6.81 6.50
C LEU A 90 1.54 6.09 7.35
N ASP A 91 1.72 6.10 8.66
CA ASP A 91 0.78 5.56 9.65
C ASP A 91 -0.62 6.16 9.51
N LEU A 92 -0.71 7.47 9.26
CA LEU A 92 -1.99 8.13 9.01
C LEU A 92 -2.63 7.70 7.69
N ILE A 93 -1.84 7.54 6.62
CA ILE A 93 -2.33 7.03 5.33
C ILE A 93 -2.91 5.62 5.49
N ILE A 94 -2.17 4.72 6.14
CA ILE A 94 -2.59 3.34 6.38
C ILE A 94 -3.87 3.33 7.21
N SER A 95 -3.90 4.07 8.32
CA SER A 95 -5.05 4.15 9.22
C SER A 95 -6.32 4.59 8.48
N ARG A 96 -6.21 5.60 7.61
CA ARG A 96 -7.33 6.10 6.81
C ARG A 96 -7.79 5.10 5.77
N LEU A 97 -6.87 4.45 5.06
CA LEU A 97 -7.21 3.42 4.09
C LEU A 97 -7.88 2.22 4.76
N LEU A 98 -7.40 1.78 5.93
CA LEU A 98 -8.02 0.67 6.67
C LEU A 98 -9.45 1.00 7.10
N ILE A 99 -9.71 2.21 7.63
CA ILE A 99 -11.09 2.64 7.94
C ILE A 99 -11.98 2.56 6.68
N MET A 100 -11.48 2.95 5.51
CA MET A 100 -12.24 2.88 4.25
C MET A 100 -12.42 1.44 3.75
N LEU A 101 -11.44 0.57 3.98
CA LEU A 101 -11.44 -0.83 3.55
C LEU A 101 -12.40 -1.69 4.38
N VAL A 102 -12.45 -1.48 5.69
CA VAL A 102 -13.18 -2.35 6.61
C VAL A 102 -14.49 -1.73 7.12
N GLY A 103 -14.63 -0.40 7.09
CA GLY A 103 -15.85 0.32 7.47
C GLY A 103 -15.71 1.14 8.76
N LYS A 104 -16.77 1.88 9.12
CA LYS A 104 -16.78 2.84 10.25
C LYS A 104 -16.78 2.18 11.64
N ASP A 105 -16.93 0.87 11.73
CA ASP A 105 -17.05 0.15 13.00
C ASP A 105 -15.70 -0.20 13.65
N TYR A 106 -14.58 0.32 13.11
CA TYR A 106 -13.24 0.14 13.67
C TYR A 106 -12.79 1.39 14.43
N GLY A 107 -12.64 1.25 15.75
CA GLY A 107 -12.03 2.26 16.61
C GLY A 107 -10.51 2.18 16.57
N LEU A 108 -9.84 3.30 16.27
CA LEU A 108 -8.41 3.47 16.53
C LEU A 108 -8.26 4.08 17.92
N ASN A 109 -7.71 3.34 18.87
CA ASN A 109 -7.31 3.92 20.16
C ASN A 109 -6.05 4.77 19.96
N GLY A 110 -5.94 5.86 20.74
CA GLY A 110 -4.94 6.93 20.60
C GLY A 110 -3.46 6.55 20.77
N ALA A 111 -3.13 5.26 20.69
CA ALA A 111 -1.78 4.71 20.71
C ALA A 111 -1.34 4.10 19.36
N ASN A 112 -2.07 4.35 18.26
CA ASN A 112 -1.84 3.71 16.95
C ASN A 112 -1.88 2.16 17.00
N SER A 113 -2.46 1.57 18.05
CA SER A 113 -2.68 0.13 18.20
C SER A 113 -4.11 -0.23 17.81
N PHE A 114 -4.30 -1.23 16.95
CA PHE A 114 -5.63 -1.74 16.60
C PHE A 114 -6.26 -2.48 17.77
N VAL A 115 -7.48 -2.11 18.16
CA VAL A 115 -8.32 -2.93 19.03
C VAL A 115 -9.51 -3.40 18.21
N ILE A 116 -9.56 -4.71 17.94
CA ILE A 116 -10.73 -5.36 17.38
C ILE A 116 -11.74 -5.49 18.52
N SER A 117 -12.77 -4.65 18.52
CA SER A 117 -13.93 -4.86 19.38
C SER A 117 -14.74 -6.03 18.80
N GLU A 118 -14.56 -7.21 19.38
CA GLU A 118 -15.40 -8.41 19.23
C GLU A 118 -15.86 -8.72 17.80
N MET A 119 -14.94 -9.26 16.98
CA MET A 119 -15.31 -10.19 15.91
C MET A 119 -14.53 -11.48 16.13
N ASP A 120 -15.22 -12.60 15.91
CA ASP A 120 -14.79 -13.98 16.18
C ASP A 120 -13.27 -14.20 16.04
N GLN A 121 -12.70 -14.76 17.10
CA GLN A 121 -11.27 -14.87 17.34
C GLN A 121 -10.55 -15.65 16.21
N THR A 122 -9.70 -14.94 15.47
CA THR A 122 -8.51 -15.52 14.84
C THR A 122 -7.27 -14.79 15.36
N VAL A 123 -6.42 -15.58 16.00
CA VAL A 123 -5.20 -15.19 16.72
C VAL A 123 -4.21 -14.50 15.77
N ILE A 124 -3.65 -13.35 16.19
CA ILE A 124 -2.65 -12.57 15.46
C ILE A 124 -1.28 -12.78 16.13
N GLU A 125 -0.42 -13.58 15.52
CA GLU A 125 1.03 -13.46 15.66
C GLU A 125 1.58 -12.98 14.30
N GLY A 126 2.21 -11.80 14.29
CA GLY A 126 2.60 -11.09 13.07
C GLY A 126 1.41 -10.38 12.41
N THR A 127 1.58 -9.09 12.08
CA THR A 127 0.53 -8.11 11.70
C THR A 127 -0.17 -8.43 10.36
N THR A 128 -0.73 -9.62 10.20
CA THR A 128 -1.58 -9.99 9.08
C THR A 128 -3.03 -9.91 9.55
N ILE A 129 -3.74 -8.85 9.17
CA ILE A 129 -5.19 -8.76 9.37
C ILE A 129 -5.85 -9.67 8.34
N ILE A 130 -6.18 -10.90 8.73
CA ILE A 130 -6.98 -11.82 7.91
C ILE A 130 -8.46 -11.58 8.21
N SER A 131 -9.01 -10.49 7.66
CA SER A 131 -10.45 -10.47 7.37
C SER A 131 -10.66 -11.40 6.16
N PRO A 132 -11.74 -12.19 6.07
CA PRO A 132 -11.91 -13.21 5.01
C PRO A 132 -11.92 -12.67 3.57
N LYS A 133 -11.76 -11.36 3.35
CA LYS A 133 -11.61 -10.70 2.04
C LYS A 133 -10.46 -9.69 1.95
N LEU A 134 -9.64 -9.52 2.99
CA LEU A 134 -8.56 -8.54 3.01
C LEU A 134 -7.22 -9.27 3.10
N LYS A 135 -6.40 -9.18 2.06
CA LYS A 135 -5.00 -9.62 2.09
C LYS A 135 -4.13 -8.38 2.15
N VAL A 136 -3.48 -8.16 3.28
CA VAL A 136 -2.51 -7.08 3.50
C VAL A 136 -1.12 -7.70 3.53
N ILE A 137 -0.24 -7.23 2.66
CA ILE A 137 1.17 -7.59 2.67
C ILE A 137 1.94 -6.34 3.12
N ASP A 138 2.49 -6.40 4.33
CA ASP A 138 3.40 -5.39 4.87
C ASP A 138 4.83 -5.75 4.45
N LEU A 139 5.49 -4.83 3.74
CA LEU A 139 6.86 -5.00 3.22
C LEU A 139 7.85 -4.08 3.94
N THR A 140 7.47 -3.50 5.08
CA THR A 140 8.33 -2.55 5.79
C THR A 140 9.54 -3.20 6.46
N ASN A 141 9.43 -4.48 6.83
CA ASN A 141 10.44 -5.28 7.55
C ASN A 141 10.87 -6.56 6.80
N SER A 142 10.59 -6.70 5.51
CA SER A 142 11.09 -7.86 4.75
C SER A 142 12.59 -7.66 4.46
N GLU A 143 13.44 -8.05 5.39
CA GLU A 143 14.85 -8.28 5.10
C GLU A 143 14.96 -9.49 4.16
N GLU A 144 15.76 -9.34 3.12
CA GLU A 144 16.03 -10.33 2.08
C GLU A 144 16.64 -11.59 2.70
N THR A 145 15.91 -12.69 2.76
CA THR A 145 16.55 -14.01 2.68
C THR A 145 16.85 -14.27 1.21
N GLU A 146 18.06 -13.89 0.79
CA GLU A 146 18.71 -14.48 -0.38
C GLU A 146 18.96 -15.96 -0.06
N GLU A 147 18.20 -16.85 -0.71
CA GLU A 147 18.56 -18.27 -0.76
C GLU A 147 19.74 -18.40 -1.73
N GLU A 148 20.95 -18.57 -1.18
CA GLU A 148 22.12 -19.06 -1.91
C GLU A 148 21.85 -20.53 -2.32
N GLU A 149 21.48 -20.75 -3.58
CA GLU A 149 21.63 -22.07 -4.21
C GLU A 149 23.12 -22.29 -4.53
N GLU A 150 23.86 -22.88 -3.58
CA GLU A 150 25.06 -23.66 -3.91
C GLU A 150 24.61 -24.99 -4.54
N GLU A 151 24.66 -25.07 -5.88
CA GLU A 151 24.69 -26.37 -6.55
C GLU A 151 26.14 -26.81 -6.83
N ASP A 152 26.44 -27.92 -6.16
CA ASP A 152 27.68 -28.62 -5.97
C ASP A 152 28.34 -29.07 -7.29
N GLN A 153 29.66 -28.92 -7.38
CA GLN A 153 30.47 -29.52 -8.43
C GLN A 153 30.65 -31.01 -8.13
N THR A 154 30.19 -31.89 -9.02
CA THR A 154 30.76 -33.24 -9.20
C THR A 154 30.83 -33.65 -10.66
#